data_AF-A0A3D4UZZ4-F1
#
_entry.id   AF-A0A3D4UZZ4-F1
#
_cell.length_a   1.000
_cell.length_b   1.000
_cell.length_c   1.000
_cell.angle_alpha   90.00
_cell.angle_beta   90.00
_cell.angle_gamma   90.00
#
_symmetry.space_group_name_H-M   'P 1'
#
loop_
_entity.id
_entity.type
_entity.pdbx_description
1 polymer ?
#
loop_
_entity_poly.entity_id
_entity_poly.type
_entity_poly.pdbx_seq_one_letter_code
_entity_poly.pdbx_strand_id
1 'polypeptide(L)'
;MPRGKKSCPSCNALLGARVKVCDCGYEFSPKAKKQTKPFFKERKEFLKRMLGGSKPKNYVFEMSTVTKIFAQFDNDLNFLTKVKPPFELKGTIKYFLTKDGREYLSKKYKEFNYKPPEKDKFVDTGAKFGEDTLKKKTRTLRDFLND
;
A
#
# COMPACT_ATOMS: atom_id res chain seq x y z
N MET A 1 30.87 -20.56 -27.76
CA MET A 1 29.92 -21.22 -26.82
C MET A 1 28.79 -21.87 -27.61
N PRO A 2 28.52 -23.18 -27.45
CA PRO A 2 27.38 -23.82 -28.10
C PRO A 2 26.07 -23.18 -27.64
N ARG A 3 25.20 -22.81 -28.58
CA ARG A 3 23.93 -22.11 -28.30
C ARG A 3 23.04 -22.96 -27.40
N GLY A 4 22.50 -22.38 -26.32
CA GLY A 4 21.53 -23.04 -25.44
C GLY A 4 22.09 -23.77 -24.20
N LYS A 5 23.41 -23.70 -23.95
CA LYS A 5 24.04 -24.24 -22.73
C LYS A 5 24.52 -23.13 -21.80
N LYS A 6 24.50 -23.37 -20.49
CA LYS A 6 25.06 -22.50 -19.44
C LYS A 6 26.20 -23.22 -18.73
N SER A 7 27.25 -22.51 -18.36
CA SER A 7 28.35 -23.06 -17.56
C SER A 7 28.03 -22.91 -16.07
N CYS A 8 28.28 -23.97 -15.30
CA CYS A 8 28.23 -23.86 -13.84
C CYS A 8 29.46 -23.10 -13.34
N PRO A 9 29.31 -22.07 -12.49
CA PRO A 9 30.46 -21.31 -11.97
C PRO A 9 31.34 -22.12 -10.99
N SER A 10 30.81 -23.21 -10.42
CA SER A 10 31.53 -24.02 -9.43
C SER A 10 32.34 -25.15 -10.07
N CYS A 11 31.82 -25.83 -11.09
CA CYS A 11 32.48 -26.98 -11.71
C CYS A 11 32.81 -26.80 -13.21
N ASN A 12 32.51 -25.63 -13.79
CA ASN A 12 32.68 -25.31 -15.22
C ASN A 12 31.99 -26.27 -16.21
N ALA A 13 31.16 -27.19 -15.72
CA ALA A 13 30.40 -28.11 -16.56
C ALA A 13 29.36 -27.37 -17.41
N LEU A 14 29.17 -27.84 -18.64
CA LEU A 14 28.19 -27.30 -19.59
C LEU A 14 26.83 -27.96 -19.37
N LEU A 15 25.92 -27.22 -18.73
CA LEU A 15 24.56 -27.67 -18.45
C LEU A 15 23.55 -27.10 -19.44
N GLY A 16 22.39 -27.75 -19.55
CA GLY A 16 21.25 -27.21 -20.29
C GLY A 16 20.70 -25.91 -19.65
N ALA A 17 20.22 -24.98 -20.46
CA ALA A 17 19.75 -23.67 -19.99
C ALA A 17 18.67 -23.73 -18.89
N ARG A 18 17.82 -24.77 -18.87
CA ARG A 18 16.67 -24.91 -17.95
C ARG A 18 16.99 -25.65 -16.64
N VAL A 19 18.18 -26.24 -16.49
CA VAL A 19 18.55 -27.03 -15.30
C VAL A 19 18.62 -26.13 -14.06
N LYS A 20 17.91 -26.44 -12.97
CA LYS A 20 17.88 -25.59 -11.77
C LYS A 20 19.04 -25.84 -10.81
N VAL A 21 19.52 -27.07 -10.76
CA VAL A 21 20.59 -27.52 -9.85
C VAL A 21 21.66 -28.21 -10.67
N CYS A 22 22.92 -27.84 -10.45
CA CYS A 22 24.07 -28.54 -11.04
C CYS A 22 24.37 -29.83 -10.26
N ASP A 23 24.98 -30.83 -10.90
CA ASP A 23 25.45 -32.05 -10.22
C ASP A 23 26.42 -31.78 -9.05
N CYS A 24 27.12 -30.63 -9.07
CA CYS A 24 27.97 -30.18 -7.96
C CYS A 24 27.20 -29.52 -6.80
N GLY A 25 25.87 -29.55 -6.81
CA GLY A 25 25.00 -28.96 -5.79
C GLY A 25 24.75 -27.45 -5.93
N TYR A 26 25.26 -26.79 -6.98
CA TYR A 26 25.03 -25.35 -7.18
C TYR A 26 23.60 -25.08 -7.69
N GLU A 27 22.81 -24.34 -6.90
CA GLU A 27 21.48 -23.88 -7.29
C GLU A 27 21.54 -22.59 -8.11
N PHE A 28 20.98 -22.63 -9.32
CA PHE A 28 20.83 -21.44 -10.13
C PHE A 28 19.59 -20.66 -9.69
N SER A 29 19.81 -19.59 -8.93
CA SER A 29 18.71 -18.70 -8.53
C SER A 29 18.04 -18.08 -9.75
N PRO A 30 16.69 -18.09 -9.81
CA PRO A 30 15.98 -17.38 -10.88
C PRO A 30 16.31 -15.89 -10.77
N LYS A 31 16.66 -15.26 -11.90
CA LYS A 31 16.83 -13.81 -11.95
C LYS A 31 15.53 -13.18 -11.46
N ALA A 32 15.65 -12.24 -10.50
CA ALA A 32 14.50 -11.52 -9.96
C ALA A 32 13.62 -10.99 -11.11
N LYS A 33 12.30 -11.20 -11.02
CA LYS A 33 11.35 -10.69 -11.99
C LYS A 33 11.57 -9.18 -12.10
N LYS A 34 11.88 -8.68 -13.30
CA LYS A 34 11.96 -7.24 -13.55
C LYS A 34 10.59 -6.65 -13.27
N GLN A 35 10.49 -5.83 -12.23
CA GLN A 35 9.27 -5.09 -11.95
C GLN A 35 8.94 -4.19 -13.14
N THR A 36 7.66 -4.12 -13.48
CA THR A 36 7.16 -3.22 -14.52
C THR A 36 7.48 -1.79 -14.12
N LYS A 37 8.20 -1.05 -14.97
CA LYS A 37 8.50 0.36 -14.71
C LYS A 37 7.18 1.13 -14.68
N PRO A 38 6.92 1.93 -13.64
CA PRO A 38 5.71 2.74 -13.58
C PRO A 38 5.73 3.74 -14.72
N PHE A 39 4.58 3.92 -15.35
CA PHE A 39 4.45 4.78 -16.51
C PHE A 39 4.61 6.26 -16.10
N PHE A 40 5.17 7.06 -16.99
CA PHE A 40 5.35 8.51 -16.79
C PHE A 40 4.05 9.22 -16.37
N LYS A 41 2.91 8.71 -16.85
CA LYS A 41 1.56 9.20 -16.50
C LYS A 41 1.25 9.09 -15.01
N GLU A 42 1.54 7.95 -14.39
CA GLU A 42 1.24 7.67 -12.97
C GLU A 42 2.08 8.57 -12.06
N ARG A 43 3.35 8.77 -12.40
CA ARG A 43 4.23 9.70 -11.67
C ARG A 43 3.73 11.14 -11.75
N LYS A 44 3.25 11.57 -12.92
CA LYS A 44 2.67 12.90 -13.12
C LYS A 44 1.36 13.08 -12.37
N GLU A 45 0.50 12.05 -12.33
CA GLU A 45 -0.75 12.07 -11.57
C GLU A 45 -0.50 12.11 -10.06
N PHE A 46 0.46 11.32 -9.57
CA PHE A 46 0.91 11.36 -8.18
C PHE A 46 1.41 12.77 -7.81
N LEU A 47 2.24 13.37 -8.66
CA LEU A 47 2.74 14.74 -8.48
C LEU A 47 1.59 15.75 -8.33
N LYS A 48 0.61 15.69 -9.26
CA LYS A 48 -0.54 16.58 -9.27
C LYS A 48 -1.39 16.41 -8.00
N ARG A 49 -1.59 15.19 -7.52
CA ARG A 49 -2.38 14.90 -6.31
C ARG A 49 -1.68 15.40 -5.05
N MET A 50 -0.38 15.14 -4.92
CA MET A 50 0.39 15.55 -3.74
C MET A 50 0.50 17.06 -3.60
N LEU A 51 0.46 17.79 -4.71
CA LEU A 51 0.49 19.25 -4.75
C LEU A 51 -0.91 19.89 -4.75
N GLY A 52 -1.98 19.11 -4.61
CA GLY A 52 -3.35 19.64 -4.62
C GLY A 52 -3.74 20.36 -5.92
N GLY A 53 -3.12 19.99 -7.04
CA GLY A 53 -3.30 20.67 -8.33
C GLY A 53 -2.43 21.91 -8.55
N SER A 54 -1.65 22.35 -7.54
CA SER A 54 -0.67 23.43 -7.72
C SER A 54 0.48 23.01 -8.63
N LYS A 55 1.05 23.98 -9.35
CA LYS A 55 2.19 23.73 -10.24
C LYS A 55 3.47 23.54 -9.39
N PRO A 56 4.31 22.53 -9.70
CA PRO A 56 5.60 22.38 -9.04
C PRO A 56 6.53 23.54 -9.39
N LYS A 57 7.37 23.96 -8.43
CA LYS A 57 8.40 24.99 -8.69
C LYS A 57 9.43 24.51 -9.72
N ASN A 58 9.90 23.27 -9.56
CA ASN A 58 10.92 22.65 -10.41
C ASN A 58 10.49 21.25 -10.87
N TYR A 59 9.85 21.15 -12.02
CA TYR A 59 9.26 19.90 -12.52
C TYR A 59 10.27 18.73 -12.59
N VAL A 60 11.49 18.98 -13.07
CA VAL A 60 12.53 17.95 -13.25
C VAL A 60 12.94 17.36 -11.89
N PHE A 61 13.18 18.22 -10.91
CA PHE A 61 13.54 17.78 -9.56
C PHE A 61 12.41 16.98 -8.94
N GLU A 62 11.18 17.48 -9.01
CA GLU A 62 10.02 16.78 -8.45
C GLU A 62 9.74 15.43 -9.14
N MET A 63 9.95 15.32 -10.45
CA MET A 63 9.84 14.03 -11.12
C MET A 63 10.90 13.03 -10.64
N SER A 64 12.10 13.51 -10.33
CA SER A 64 13.17 12.68 -9.75
C SER A 64 12.85 12.23 -8.32
N THR A 65 12.24 13.10 -7.50
CA THR A 65 11.83 12.74 -6.13
C THR A 65 10.71 11.71 -6.17
N VAL A 66 9.71 11.89 -7.03
CA VAL A 66 8.64 10.92 -7.26
C VAL A 66 9.23 9.59 -7.74
N THR A 67 10.22 9.60 -8.63
CA THR A 67 10.88 8.36 -9.07
C THR A 67 11.54 7.60 -7.91
N LYS A 68 12.18 8.30 -6.98
CA LYS A 68 12.76 7.71 -5.77
C LYS A 68 11.69 7.15 -4.83
N ILE A 69 10.57 7.84 -4.67
CA ILE A 69 9.43 7.38 -3.86
C ILE A 69 8.86 6.10 -4.46
N PHE A 70 8.59 6.07 -5.77
CA PHE A 70 8.07 4.89 -6.44
C PHE A 70 9.01 3.67 -6.31
N ALA A 71 10.33 3.90 -6.40
CA ALA A 71 11.32 2.85 -6.20
C ALA A 71 11.35 2.30 -4.76
N GLN A 72 10.99 3.11 -3.75
CA GLN A 72 10.96 2.68 -2.35
C GLN A 72 9.80 1.70 -2.06
N PHE A 73 8.72 1.76 -2.83
CA PHE A 73 7.51 0.94 -2.64
C PHE A 73 7.32 -0.09 -3.75
N ASP A 74 8.42 -0.57 -4.36
CA ASP A 74 8.36 -1.61 -5.39
C ASP A 74 7.40 -1.29 -6.57
N ASN A 75 7.24 0.01 -6.86
CA ASN A 75 6.30 0.51 -7.86
C ASN A 75 4.86 0.01 -7.69
N ASP A 76 4.38 -0.17 -6.45
CA ASP A 76 3.00 -0.55 -6.19
C ASP A 76 2.02 0.57 -6.61
N LEU A 77 1.44 0.39 -7.79
CA LEU A 77 0.51 1.32 -8.41
C LEU A 77 -0.80 1.45 -7.62
N ASN A 78 -1.25 0.38 -6.97
CA ASN A 78 -2.52 0.38 -6.24
C ASN A 78 -2.45 1.30 -5.02
N PHE A 79 -1.34 1.21 -4.29
CA PHE A 79 -1.07 2.07 -3.16
C PHE A 79 -0.86 3.52 -3.61
N LEU A 80 0.10 3.77 -4.51
CA LEU A 80 0.52 5.13 -4.87
C LEU A 80 -0.59 5.93 -5.57
N THR A 81 -1.54 5.26 -6.22
CA THR A 81 -2.72 5.91 -6.82
C THR A 81 -3.78 6.31 -5.78
N LYS A 82 -3.73 5.79 -4.56
CA LYS A 82 -4.74 6.05 -3.51
C LYS A 82 -4.23 6.89 -2.34
N VAL A 83 -2.91 7.00 -2.18
CA VAL A 83 -2.29 7.82 -1.12
C VAL A 83 -2.69 9.28 -1.26
N LYS A 84 -3.07 9.89 -0.13
CA LYS A 84 -3.35 11.32 0.02
C LYS A 84 -2.14 12.02 0.67
N PRO A 85 -1.95 13.33 0.44
CA PRO A 85 -0.93 14.09 1.15
C PRO A 85 -1.28 14.26 2.64
N PRO A 86 -0.28 14.37 3.53
CA PRO A 86 -0.51 14.59 4.97
C PRO A 86 -1.03 16.00 5.30
N PHE A 87 -0.64 16.99 4.50
CA PHE A 87 -1.04 18.40 4.59
C PHE A 87 -0.82 19.07 3.22
N GLU A 88 -1.22 20.32 3.07
CA GLU A 88 -1.06 21.07 1.82
C GLU A 88 0.41 21.38 1.52
N LEU A 89 0.99 20.67 0.55
CA LEU A 89 2.36 20.90 0.10
C LEU A 89 2.40 22.01 -0.94
N LYS A 90 3.00 23.15 -0.60
CA LYS A 90 3.14 24.30 -1.51
C LYS A 90 4.34 24.13 -2.43
N GLY A 91 4.10 23.59 -3.62
CA GLY A 91 5.02 23.62 -4.77
C GLY A 91 6.21 22.65 -4.74
N THR A 92 6.43 21.91 -3.64
CA THR A 92 7.58 21.00 -3.49
C THR A 92 7.21 19.72 -2.72
N ILE A 93 7.65 18.55 -3.20
CA ILE A 93 7.39 17.21 -2.60
C ILE A 93 8.61 16.74 -1.78
N LYS A 94 9.60 17.61 -1.55
CA LYS A 94 10.83 17.32 -0.78
C LYS A 94 10.55 16.76 0.61
N TYR A 95 9.40 17.09 1.21
CA TYR A 95 8.96 16.52 2.49
C TYR A 95 9.02 14.99 2.51
N PHE A 96 8.63 14.30 1.43
CA PHE A 96 8.63 12.83 1.42
C PHE A 96 10.03 12.20 1.40
N LEU A 97 11.08 13.00 1.18
CA LEU A 97 12.46 12.53 1.31
C LEU A 97 12.97 12.59 2.75
N THR A 98 12.34 13.37 3.63
CA THR A 98 12.72 13.48 5.06
C THR A 98 12.35 12.20 5.81
N LYS A 99 12.86 12.06 7.04
CA LYS A 99 12.54 10.91 7.91
C LYS A 99 11.02 10.81 8.14
N ASP A 100 10.40 11.92 8.51
CA ASP A 100 8.96 12.00 8.79
C ASP A 100 8.11 11.65 7.57
N GLY A 101 8.50 12.13 6.38
CA GLY A 101 7.79 11.84 5.14
C GLY A 101 7.86 10.37 4.75
N ARG A 102 9.01 9.71 4.99
CA ARG A 102 9.15 8.26 4.79
C ARG A 102 8.36 7.47 5.81
N GLU A 103 8.38 7.88 7.07
CA GLU A 103 7.59 7.26 8.12
C GLU A 103 6.09 7.35 7.80
N TYR A 104 5.62 8.51 7.36
CA TYR A 104 4.24 8.70 6.92
C TYR A 104 3.85 7.73 5.80
N LEU A 105 4.63 7.67 4.72
CA LEU A 105 4.33 6.77 3.61
C LEU A 105 4.39 5.30 4.03
N SER A 106 5.32 4.92 4.90
CA SER A 106 5.40 3.55 5.42
C SER A 106 4.21 3.16 6.30
N LYS A 107 3.73 4.08 7.15
CA LYS A 107 2.50 3.89 7.94
C LYS A 107 1.29 3.72 7.02
N LYS A 108 1.15 4.59 6.01
CA LYS A 108 0.08 4.47 5.01
C LYS A 108 0.15 3.18 4.21
N TYR A 109 1.35 2.70 3.87
CA TYR A 109 1.52 1.44 3.16
C TYR A 109 1.09 0.25 4.02
N LYS A 110 1.41 0.27 5.32
CA LYS A 110 0.94 -0.73 6.29
C LYS A 110 -0.58 -0.69 6.45
N GLU A 111 -1.16 0.51 6.60
CA GLU A 111 -2.61 0.70 6.67
C GLU A 111 -3.30 0.16 5.40
N PHE A 112 -2.73 0.43 4.22
CA PHE A 112 -3.30 0.01 2.95
C PHE A 112 -3.33 -1.52 2.79
N ASN A 113 -2.29 -2.20 3.28
CA ASN A 113 -2.16 -3.65 3.21
C ASN A 113 -2.75 -4.37 4.44
N TYR A 114 -3.28 -3.63 5.41
CA TYR A 114 -3.84 -4.21 6.61
C TYR A 114 -5.16 -4.90 6.30
N LYS A 115 -5.18 -6.23 6.46
CA LYS A 115 -6.39 -7.04 6.44
C LYS A 115 -6.82 -7.23 7.89
N PRO A 116 -7.97 -6.67 8.31
CA PRO A 116 -8.48 -6.91 9.65
C PRO A 116 -8.61 -8.42 9.89
N PRO A 117 -8.15 -8.94 11.04
CA PRO A 117 -8.51 -10.29 11.41
C PRO A 117 -10.03 -10.37 11.47
N GLU A 118 -10.59 -11.48 11.01
CA GLU A 118 -12.01 -11.74 11.14
C GLU A 118 -12.33 -11.68 12.64
N LYS A 119 -12.98 -10.59 13.06
CA LYS A 119 -13.52 -10.51 14.40
C LYS A 119 -14.63 -11.54 14.44
N ASP A 120 -14.63 -12.39 15.46
CA ASP A 120 -15.81 -13.17 15.79
C ASP A 120 -16.99 -12.21 15.71
N LYS A 121 -17.97 -12.53 14.86
CA LYS A 121 -19.21 -11.76 14.83
C LYS A 121 -19.68 -11.78 16.28
N PHE A 122 -19.81 -10.61 16.90
CA PHE A 122 -20.52 -10.47 18.16
C PHE A 122 -21.98 -10.84 17.87
N VAL A 123 -22.23 -12.13 17.74
CA VAL A 123 -23.55 -12.71 17.85
C VAL A 123 -23.72 -12.78 19.35
N ASP A 124 -24.62 -11.97 19.90
CA ASP A 124 -25.11 -12.18 21.26
C ASP A 124 -25.72 -13.58 21.28
N THR A 125 -24.91 -14.60 21.53
CA THR A 125 -25.33 -16.01 21.66
C THR A 125 -26.06 -16.24 22.97
N GLY A 126 -26.10 -15.23 23.84
CA GLY A 126 -26.94 -15.22 25.02
C GLY A 126 -28.40 -14.92 24.66
N ALA A 127 -29.32 -15.69 25.23
CA ALA A 127 -30.72 -15.27 25.24
C ALA A 127 -30.82 -13.91 25.95
N LYS A 128 -31.60 -12.98 25.36
CA LYS A 128 -31.89 -11.70 26.00
C LYS A 128 -32.76 -12.00 27.23
N PHE A 129 -32.16 -11.94 28.42
CA PHE A 129 -32.88 -12.02 29.68
C PHE A 129 -33.12 -10.61 30.23
N GLY A 130 -34.36 -10.34 30.62
CA GLY A 130 -34.78 -9.10 31.24
C GLY A 130 -36.26 -9.18 31.59
N GLU A 131 -36.64 -8.58 32.72
CA GLU A 131 -38.05 -8.43 33.08
C GLU A 131 -38.63 -7.24 32.32
N ASP A 132 -39.85 -7.39 31.78
CA ASP A 132 -40.58 -6.29 31.16
C ASP A 132 -40.85 -5.20 32.21
N THR A 133 -40.09 -4.12 32.14
CA THR A 133 -40.32 -2.98 33.02
C THR A 133 -41.56 -2.25 32.53
N LEU A 134 -42.69 -2.42 33.21
CA LEU A 134 -43.90 -1.62 32.99
C LEU A 134 -43.64 -0.16 33.41
N LYS A 135 -43.05 0.62 32.50
CA LYS A 135 -42.86 2.06 32.70
C LYS A 135 -44.22 2.75 32.60
N LYS A 136 -44.64 3.42 33.66
CA LYS A 136 -45.80 4.32 33.61
C LYS A 136 -45.52 5.39 32.56
N LYS A 137 -46.47 5.65 31.66
CA LYS A 137 -46.36 6.74 30.68
C LYS A 137 -46.13 8.05 31.44
N THR A 138 -45.10 8.80 31.06
CA THR A 138 -44.93 10.17 31.54
C THR A 138 -46.11 11.01 31.05
N ARG A 139 -46.78 11.72 31.95
CA ARG A 139 -47.89 12.61 31.62
C ARG A 139 -47.43 13.62 30.58
N THR A 140 -48.14 13.68 29.46
CA THR A 140 -47.89 14.67 28.42
C THR A 140 -48.73 15.93 28.68
N LEU A 141 -48.35 17.06 28.06
CA LEU A 141 -49.14 18.31 28.12
C LEU A 141 -50.59 18.12 27.63
N ARG A 142 -50.85 17.14 26.74
CA ARG A 142 -52.21 16.80 26.29
C ARG A 142 -53.02 16.08 27.37
N ASP A 143 -52.38 15.27 28.20
CA ASP A 143 -53.05 14.60 29.32
C ASP A 143 -53.41 15.60 30.43
N PHE A 144 -52.70 16.72 30.53
CA PHE A 144 -53.01 17.81 31.47
C PHE A 144 -54.22 18.65 31.06
N LEU A 145 -54.52 18.77 29.76
CA LEU A 145 -55.63 19.58 29.24
C LEU A 145 -57.00 18.86 29.28
N ASN A 146 -57.01 17.57 29.58
CA ASN A 146 -58.21 16.72 29.59
C ASN A 146 -58.68 16.33 31.01
N ASP A 147 -57.97 16.80 32.06
CA ASP A 147 -58.41 16.78 33.48
C ASP A 147 -59.06 18.14 33.82
#